data_AF-A0A9P5BLR4-F1
#
_entry.id   AF-A0A9P5BLR4-F1
#
_cell.length_a   1.000
_cell.length_b   1.000
_cell.length_c   1.000
_cell.angle_alpha   90.00
_cell.angle_beta   90.00
_cell.angle_gamma   90.00
#
_symmetry.space_group_name_H-M   'P 1'
#
loop_
_entity.id
_entity.type
_entity.pdbx_description
1 polymer ?
#
loop_
_entity_poly.entity_id
_entity_poly.type
_entity_poly.pdbx_seq_one_letter_code
_entity_poly.pdbx_strand_id
1 'polypeptide(L)'
;MSSKDSKDLKEDKDALDALELEAKEFDKDAEIDRILKAFRLDAYAVLDLQPGVPDSDIKVTYRKKSLLIHPDKTKNPLAPDAFDRLKKAQTELMDEKHRARLDEAIADARMLLIRENKWTVDSEELKTEEFRKMWRAKARDVLIDNEHRRRRQMKAQLQEEGREQRRTDAEVEERKRKRQHEQDWEATRDERISSWRQFQKGSGGEKKKKKKLKPIG
;
A
#
# COMPACT_ATOMS: atom_id res chain seq x y z
N MET A 1 -56.72 41.46 19.69
CA MET A 1 -56.43 40.28 18.86
C MET A 1 -55.05 40.31 18.18
N SER A 2 -54.47 41.49 17.87
CA SER A 2 -53.21 41.60 17.09
C SER A 2 -51.92 40.98 17.68
N SER A 3 -51.72 40.96 19.01
CA SER A 3 -50.46 40.47 19.62
C SER A 3 -50.33 38.95 19.72
N LYS A 4 -51.43 38.21 19.60
CA LYS A 4 -51.40 36.73 19.68
C LYS A 4 -51.00 36.14 18.32
N ASP A 5 -51.64 36.64 17.27
CA ASP A 5 -51.34 36.26 15.88
C ASP A 5 -49.88 36.56 15.49
N SER A 6 -49.31 37.68 15.97
CA SER A 6 -47.91 38.03 15.70
C SER A 6 -46.89 37.23 16.52
N LYS A 7 -47.30 36.65 17.65
CA LYS A 7 -46.48 35.72 18.44
C LYS A 7 -46.50 34.33 17.80
N ASP A 8 -47.66 33.87 17.36
CA ASP A 8 -47.83 32.58 16.69
C ASP A 8 -47.06 32.53 15.36
N LEU A 9 -47.09 33.61 14.56
CA LEU A 9 -46.26 33.73 13.34
C LEU A 9 -44.74 33.71 13.61
N LYS A 10 -44.31 34.20 14.78
CA LYS A 10 -42.90 34.17 15.18
C LYS A 10 -42.50 32.75 15.61
N GLU A 11 -43.35 32.07 16.38
CA GLU A 11 -43.13 30.68 16.80
C GLU A 11 -43.08 29.73 15.59
N ASP A 12 -43.97 29.92 14.59
CA ASP A 12 -43.94 29.17 13.34
C ASP A 12 -42.64 29.41 12.55
N LYS A 13 -42.16 30.65 12.48
CA LYS A 13 -40.90 30.98 11.81
C LYS A 13 -39.70 30.36 12.53
N ASP A 14 -39.65 30.48 13.85
CA ASP A 14 -38.57 29.91 14.66
C ASP A 14 -38.54 28.37 14.53
N ALA A 15 -39.71 27.72 14.42
CA ALA A 15 -39.82 26.28 14.17
C ALA A 15 -39.33 25.90 12.76
N LEU A 16 -39.66 26.66 11.73
CA LEU A 16 -39.17 26.43 10.37
C LEU A 16 -37.65 26.60 10.27
N ASP A 17 -37.10 27.64 10.90
CA ASP A 17 -35.66 27.89 10.93
C ASP A 17 -34.91 26.74 11.64
N ALA A 18 -35.47 26.20 12.73
CA ALA A 18 -34.92 25.04 13.44
C ALA A 18 -34.92 23.77 12.57
N LEU A 19 -36.02 23.50 11.85
CA LEU A 19 -36.12 22.38 10.92
C LEU A 19 -35.12 22.50 9.76
N GLU A 20 -34.91 23.72 9.24
CA GLU A 20 -33.93 23.95 8.17
C GLU A 20 -32.49 23.70 8.66
N LEU A 21 -32.17 24.08 9.90
CA LEU A 21 -30.88 23.79 10.52
C LEU A 21 -30.66 22.29 10.71
N GLU A 22 -31.68 21.57 11.18
CA GLU A 22 -31.60 20.12 11.38
C GLU A 22 -31.45 19.38 10.03
N ALA A 23 -32.19 19.81 9.00
CA ALA A 23 -32.02 19.28 7.65
C ALA A 23 -30.59 19.50 7.11
N LYS A 24 -30.00 20.68 7.35
CA LYS A 24 -28.61 20.96 6.96
C LYS A 24 -27.60 20.10 7.72
N GLU A 25 -27.81 19.84 9.00
CA GLU A 25 -26.95 18.91 9.76
C GLU A 25 -27.10 17.48 9.26
N PHE A 26 -28.32 17.04 8.95
CA PHE A 26 -28.57 15.73 8.35
C PHE A 26 -27.83 15.56 7.00
N ASP A 27 -27.87 16.57 6.13
CA ASP A 27 -27.17 16.53 4.84
C ASP A 27 -25.64 16.43 5.03
N LYS A 28 -25.08 17.12 6.03
CA LYS A 28 -23.65 17.02 6.38
C LYS A 28 -23.30 15.62 6.86
N ASP A 29 -24.12 15.05 7.75
CA ASP A 29 -23.91 13.71 8.31
C ASP A 29 -24.01 12.63 7.23
N ALA A 30 -25.00 12.74 6.35
CA ALA A 30 -25.17 11.85 5.21
C ALA A 30 -23.96 11.91 4.25
N GLU A 31 -23.42 13.10 4.00
CA GLU A 31 -22.23 13.28 3.17
C GLU A 31 -20.97 12.68 3.83
N ILE A 32 -20.78 12.90 5.13
CA ILE A 32 -19.68 12.31 5.93
C ILE A 32 -19.75 10.79 5.85
N ASP A 33 -20.92 10.21 6.12
CA ASP A 33 -21.12 8.76 6.08
C ASP A 33 -20.84 8.18 4.67
N ARG A 34 -21.29 8.86 3.61
CA ARG A 34 -20.99 8.45 2.23
C ARG A 34 -19.49 8.47 1.94
N ILE A 35 -18.76 9.51 2.35
CA ILE A 35 -17.29 9.61 2.17
C ILE A 35 -16.57 8.45 2.88
N LEU A 36 -16.99 8.14 4.10
CA LEU A 36 -16.38 7.08 4.89
C LEU A 36 -16.70 5.69 4.33
N LYS A 37 -17.91 5.49 3.77
CA LYS A 37 -18.33 4.25 3.12
C LYS A 37 -17.80 4.07 1.70
N ALA A 38 -17.37 5.13 1.02
CA ALA A 38 -16.75 5.03 -0.30
C ALA A 38 -15.56 4.04 -0.26
N PHE A 39 -15.12 3.54 -1.41
CA PHE A 39 -13.98 2.62 -1.43
C PHE A 39 -12.66 3.40 -1.35
N ARG A 40 -11.69 2.95 -0.53
CA ARG A 40 -10.47 3.75 -0.21
C ARG A 40 -9.50 3.87 -1.39
N LEU A 41 -9.51 2.92 -2.33
CA LEU A 41 -8.63 2.95 -3.50
C LEU A 41 -9.28 3.64 -4.70
N ASP A 42 -10.52 4.11 -4.55
CA ASP A 42 -11.27 4.79 -5.60
C ASP A 42 -11.49 6.26 -5.18
N ALA A 43 -10.57 7.13 -5.62
CA ALA A 43 -10.62 8.54 -5.31
C ALA A 43 -11.81 9.26 -6.00
N TYR A 44 -12.28 8.73 -7.14
CA TYR A 44 -13.47 9.24 -7.82
C TYR A 44 -14.73 8.98 -6.99
N ALA A 45 -14.89 7.77 -6.43
CA ALA A 45 -16.02 7.45 -5.54
C ALA A 45 -16.02 8.30 -4.26
N VAL A 46 -14.86 8.64 -3.71
CA VAL A 46 -14.75 9.51 -2.52
C VAL A 46 -15.25 10.94 -2.82
N LEU A 47 -14.88 11.49 -3.98
CA LEU A 47 -15.31 12.81 -4.43
C LEU A 47 -16.68 12.81 -5.13
N ASP A 48 -17.27 11.63 -5.34
CA ASP A 48 -18.51 11.41 -6.12
C ASP A 48 -18.42 12.02 -7.54
N LEU A 49 -17.32 11.70 -8.21
CA LEU A 49 -17.03 12.13 -9.57
C LEU A 49 -16.99 10.91 -10.49
N GLN A 50 -17.21 11.15 -11.78
CA GLN A 50 -16.94 10.15 -12.81
C GLN A 50 -15.50 10.26 -13.31
N PRO A 51 -14.89 9.17 -13.77
CA PRO A 51 -13.61 9.22 -14.47
C PRO A 51 -13.68 10.14 -15.69
N GLY A 52 -12.55 10.79 -16.02
CA GLY A 52 -12.45 11.69 -17.19
C GLY A 52 -12.90 13.14 -16.99
N VAL A 53 -13.35 13.53 -15.79
CA VAL A 53 -13.65 14.95 -15.48
C VAL A 53 -12.39 15.83 -15.48
N PRO A 54 -12.42 17.09 -15.91
CA PRO A 54 -11.22 17.94 -15.88
C PRO A 54 -10.78 18.30 -14.45
N ASP A 55 -9.51 18.68 -14.29
CA ASP A 55 -8.93 19.09 -13.00
C ASP A 55 -9.66 20.25 -12.33
N SER A 56 -10.28 21.12 -13.13
CA SER A 56 -11.13 22.20 -12.65
C SER A 56 -12.27 21.67 -11.79
N ASP A 57 -12.92 20.60 -12.25
CA ASP A 57 -14.13 20.04 -11.64
C ASP A 57 -13.79 19.28 -10.36
N ILE A 58 -12.61 18.63 -10.34
CA ILE A 58 -12.05 18.00 -9.15
C ILE A 58 -11.82 19.05 -8.07
N LYS A 59 -11.16 20.16 -8.41
CA LYS A 59 -10.90 21.28 -7.48
C LYS A 59 -12.19 21.93 -6.98
N VAL A 60 -13.16 22.17 -7.87
CA VAL A 60 -14.46 22.76 -7.50
C VAL A 60 -15.24 21.83 -6.58
N THR A 61 -15.32 20.55 -6.92
CA THR A 61 -16.04 19.55 -6.12
C THR A 61 -15.40 19.37 -4.74
N TYR A 62 -14.08 19.28 -4.68
CA TYR A 62 -13.37 19.23 -3.40
C TYR A 62 -13.69 20.46 -2.53
N ARG A 63 -13.59 21.68 -3.08
CA ARG A 63 -13.90 22.91 -2.33
C ARG A 63 -15.34 22.94 -1.83
N LYS A 64 -16.31 22.51 -2.64
CA LYS A 64 -17.71 22.46 -2.25
C LYS A 64 -17.93 21.49 -1.09
N LYS A 65 -17.38 20.28 -1.19
CA LYS A 65 -17.57 19.22 -0.19
C LYS A 65 -16.80 19.47 1.09
N SER A 66 -15.56 19.96 1.00
CA SER A 66 -14.74 20.27 2.17
C SER A 66 -15.34 21.39 3.01
N LEU A 67 -16.02 22.37 2.39
CA LEU A 67 -16.77 23.40 3.11
C LEU A 67 -18.06 22.88 3.76
N LEU A 68 -18.73 21.92 3.12
CA LEU A 68 -19.95 21.29 3.65
C LEU A 68 -19.63 20.49 4.92
N ILE A 69 -18.58 19.67 4.87
CA ILE A 69 -18.19 18.75 5.96
C ILE A 69 -16.99 19.25 6.78
N HIS A 70 -16.74 20.56 6.82
CA HIS A 70 -15.60 21.10 7.57
C HIS A 70 -15.76 20.82 9.06
N PRO A 71 -14.74 20.30 9.77
CA PRO A 71 -14.85 19.90 11.18
C PRO A 71 -15.33 21.04 12.09
N ASP A 72 -14.90 22.28 11.86
CA ASP A 72 -15.37 23.45 12.64
C ASP A 72 -16.86 23.81 12.43
N LYS A 73 -17.49 23.31 11.35
CA LYS A 73 -18.85 23.68 10.94
C LYS A 73 -19.85 22.55 11.10
N THR A 74 -19.42 21.40 11.59
CA THR A 74 -20.24 20.18 11.72
C THR A 74 -20.15 19.66 13.15
N LYS A 75 -21.26 19.19 13.72
CA LYS A 75 -21.25 18.57 15.06
C LYS A 75 -20.75 17.12 15.07
N ASN A 76 -20.59 16.52 13.88
CA ASN A 76 -20.23 15.12 13.72
C ASN A 76 -18.76 14.85 14.11
N PRO A 77 -18.49 13.92 15.03
CA PRO A 77 -17.13 13.59 15.45
C PRO A 77 -16.27 12.96 14.34
N LEU A 78 -16.89 12.41 13.28
CA LEU A 78 -16.21 11.78 12.16
C LEU A 78 -15.88 12.76 11.02
N ALA A 79 -16.25 14.03 11.14
CA ALA A 79 -15.96 15.05 10.14
C ALA A 79 -14.45 15.20 9.83
N PRO A 80 -13.52 15.18 10.81
CA PRO A 80 -12.09 15.22 10.53
C PRO A 80 -11.62 14.08 9.63
N ASP A 81 -12.06 12.85 9.92
CA ASP A 81 -11.70 11.64 9.15
C ASP A 81 -12.22 11.71 7.71
N ALA A 82 -13.46 12.17 7.53
CA ALA A 82 -14.04 12.36 6.20
C ALA A 82 -13.35 13.49 5.43
N PHE A 83 -12.97 14.59 6.10
CA PHE A 83 -12.25 15.71 5.50
C PHE A 83 -10.86 15.28 5.01
N ASP A 84 -10.09 14.57 5.84
CA ASP A 84 -8.78 14.04 5.46
C ASP A 84 -8.88 13.09 4.27
N ARG A 85 -9.96 12.30 4.23
CA ARG A 85 -10.23 11.39 3.13
C ARG A 85 -10.54 12.11 1.82
N LEU A 86 -11.34 13.18 1.86
CA LEU A 86 -11.57 14.05 0.69
C LEU A 86 -10.26 14.68 0.21
N LYS A 87 -9.45 15.21 1.13
CA LYS A 87 -8.17 15.85 0.81
C LYS A 87 -7.19 14.88 0.15
N LYS A 88 -7.11 13.66 0.67
CA LYS A 88 -6.31 12.59 0.08
C LYS A 88 -6.80 12.25 -1.34
N ALA A 89 -8.11 12.06 -1.52
CA ALA A 89 -8.68 11.75 -2.84
C ALA A 89 -8.41 12.86 -3.87
N GLN A 90 -8.54 14.13 -3.48
CA GLN A 90 -8.17 15.26 -4.34
C GLN A 90 -6.68 15.20 -4.71
N THR A 91 -5.80 14.94 -3.75
CA THR A 91 -4.35 14.86 -3.99
C THR A 91 -4.00 13.73 -4.96
N GLU A 92 -4.62 12.57 -4.79
CA GLU A 92 -4.45 11.40 -5.68
C GLU A 92 -4.96 11.65 -7.10
N LEU A 93 -6.09 12.34 -7.27
CA LEU A 93 -6.60 12.68 -8.60
C LEU A 93 -5.84 13.84 -9.28
N MET A 94 -5.16 14.67 -8.52
CA MET A 94 -4.30 15.73 -9.07
C MET A 94 -2.90 15.21 -9.46
N ASP A 95 -2.51 14.01 -9.01
CA ASP A 95 -1.28 13.34 -9.45
C ASP A 95 -1.54 12.59 -10.76
N GLU A 96 -0.93 13.05 -11.86
CA GLU A 96 -1.16 12.51 -13.21
C GLU A 96 -0.89 11.00 -13.29
N LYS A 97 0.15 10.52 -12.62
CA LYS A 97 0.57 9.11 -12.66
C LYS A 97 -0.37 8.21 -11.87
N HIS A 98 -0.82 8.66 -10.72
CA HIS A 98 -1.81 7.95 -9.91
C HIS A 98 -3.15 7.92 -10.63
N ARG A 99 -3.58 9.07 -11.13
CA ARG A 99 -4.82 9.21 -11.89
C ARG A 99 -4.86 8.34 -13.13
N ALA A 100 -3.79 8.31 -13.93
CA ALA A 100 -3.72 7.45 -15.12
C ALA A 100 -3.92 5.97 -14.79
N ARG A 101 -3.32 5.48 -13.69
CA ARG A 101 -3.50 4.09 -13.23
C ARG A 101 -4.92 3.81 -12.74
N LEU A 102 -5.53 4.78 -12.07
CA LEU A 102 -6.91 4.67 -11.60
C LEU A 102 -7.87 4.65 -12.79
N ASP A 103 -7.68 5.54 -13.77
CA ASP A 103 -8.44 5.59 -15.01
C ASP A 103 -8.31 4.29 -15.82
N GLU A 104 -7.09 3.74 -15.93
CA GLU A 104 -6.84 2.43 -16.55
C GLU A 104 -7.61 1.31 -15.85
N ALA A 105 -7.52 1.20 -14.52
CA ALA A 105 -8.24 0.18 -13.77
C ALA A 105 -9.77 0.29 -13.91
N ILE A 106 -10.30 1.52 -13.96
CA ILE A 106 -11.74 1.75 -14.12
C ILE A 106 -12.18 1.46 -15.57
N ALA A 107 -11.35 1.78 -16.56
CA ALA A 107 -11.59 1.41 -17.96
C ALA A 107 -11.57 -0.11 -18.16
N ASP A 108 -10.63 -0.82 -17.55
CA ASP A 108 -10.55 -2.29 -17.56
C ASP A 108 -11.82 -2.90 -16.97
N ALA A 109 -12.31 -2.37 -15.85
CA ALA A 109 -13.57 -2.81 -15.25
C ALA A 109 -14.76 -2.66 -16.22
N ARG A 110 -14.80 -1.56 -16.99
CA ARG A 110 -15.82 -1.34 -18.02
C ARG A 110 -15.73 -2.41 -19.11
N MET A 111 -14.52 -2.68 -19.61
CA MET A 111 -14.29 -3.66 -20.68
C MET A 111 -14.61 -5.09 -20.23
N LEU A 112 -14.28 -5.44 -18.98
CA LEU A 112 -14.62 -6.74 -18.41
C LEU A 112 -16.14 -6.95 -18.35
N LEU A 113 -16.91 -5.94 -17.91
CA LEU A 113 -18.37 -6.03 -17.90
C LEU A 113 -18.96 -6.18 -19.30
N ILE A 114 -18.46 -5.41 -20.27
CA ILE A 114 -18.90 -5.52 -21.67
C ILE A 114 -18.67 -6.95 -22.17
N ARG A 115 -17.50 -7.54 -21.89
CA ARG A 115 -17.16 -8.90 -22.28
C ARG A 115 -18.01 -9.96 -21.56
N GLU A 116 -18.20 -9.83 -20.25
CA GLU A 116 -18.97 -10.77 -19.43
C GLU A 116 -20.44 -10.85 -19.87
N ASN A 117 -21.02 -9.70 -20.22
CA ASN A 117 -22.41 -9.61 -20.67
C ASN A 117 -22.57 -9.71 -22.20
N LYS A 118 -21.47 -9.89 -22.94
CA LYS A 118 -21.43 -9.94 -24.41
C LYS A 118 -22.05 -8.70 -25.07
N TRP A 119 -21.89 -7.55 -24.45
CA TRP A 119 -22.31 -6.26 -24.99
C TRP A 119 -21.30 -5.71 -26.00
N THR A 120 -21.71 -4.68 -26.72
CA THR A 120 -20.87 -3.83 -27.56
C THR A 120 -20.70 -2.46 -26.91
N VAL A 121 -19.76 -1.65 -27.41
CA VAL A 121 -19.51 -0.29 -26.89
C VAL A 121 -20.72 0.64 -27.06
N ASP A 122 -21.62 0.32 -27.99
CA ASP A 122 -22.81 1.10 -28.33
C ASP A 122 -24.10 0.54 -27.72
N SER A 123 -24.00 -0.49 -26.87
CA SER A 123 -25.16 -1.09 -26.20
C SER A 123 -25.86 -0.08 -25.28
N GLU A 124 -27.19 0.06 -25.38
CA GLU A 124 -27.99 1.03 -24.60
C GLU A 124 -27.90 0.76 -23.09
N GLU A 125 -27.67 -0.50 -22.70
CA GLU A 125 -27.42 -0.95 -21.33
C GLU A 125 -26.32 -0.12 -20.66
N LEU A 126 -25.29 0.29 -21.42
CA LEU A 126 -24.15 1.07 -20.92
C LEU A 126 -24.52 2.48 -20.44
N LYS A 127 -25.71 2.99 -20.82
CA LYS A 127 -26.19 4.31 -20.41
C LYS A 127 -27.09 4.27 -19.18
N THR A 128 -27.48 3.07 -18.74
CA THR A 128 -28.41 2.88 -17.62
C THR A 128 -27.75 3.14 -16.26
N GLU A 129 -28.55 3.51 -15.25
CA GLU A 129 -28.04 3.65 -13.89
C GLU A 129 -27.61 2.30 -13.30
N GLU A 130 -28.27 1.22 -13.71
CA GLU A 130 -27.87 -0.14 -13.32
C GLU A 130 -26.47 -0.49 -13.82
N PHE A 131 -26.14 -0.14 -15.07
CA PHE A 131 -24.78 -0.30 -15.56
C PHE A 131 -23.77 0.52 -14.76
N ARG A 132 -24.09 1.76 -14.37
CA ARG A 132 -23.20 2.57 -13.52
C ARG A 132 -22.96 1.91 -12.17
N LYS A 133 -23.98 1.28 -11.57
CA LYS A 133 -23.82 0.51 -10.32
C LYS A 133 -22.93 -0.71 -10.52
N MET A 134 -23.17 -1.48 -11.58
CA MET A 134 -22.35 -2.65 -11.94
C MET A 134 -20.90 -2.24 -12.20
N TRP A 135 -20.69 -1.14 -12.94
CA TRP A 135 -19.38 -0.62 -13.27
C TRP A 135 -18.60 -0.16 -12.03
N ARG A 136 -19.24 0.59 -11.13
CA ARG A 136 -18.64 0.94 -9.84
C ARG A 136 -18.29 -0.29 -9.01
N ALA A 137 -19.15 -1.31 -9.00
CA ALA A 137 -18.86 -2.57 -8.30
C ALA A 137 -17.64 -3.28 -8.91
N LYS A 138 -17.62 -3.44 -10.24
CA LYS A 138 -16.50 -4.08 -10.95
C LYS A 138 -15.19 -3.31 -10.80
N ALA A 139 -15.24 -1.98 -10.81
CA ALA A 139 -14.06 -1.14 -10.59
C ALA A 139 -13.44 -1.39 -9.21
N ARG A 140 -14.26 -1.56 -8.16
CA ARG A 140 -13.75 -1.95 -6.84
C ARG A 140 -13.05 -3.31 -6.89
N ASP A 141 -13.62 -4.31 -7.54
CA ASP A 141 -13.02 -5.64 -7.65
C ASP A 141 -11.67 -5.59 -8.37
N VAL A 142 -11.59 -4.88 -9.50
CA VAL A 142 -10.35 -4.69 -10.26
C VAL A 142 -9.28 -3.97 -9.43
N LEU A 143 -9.66 -2.93 -8.69
CA LEU A 143 -8.73 -2.20 -7.82
C LEU A 143 -8.20 -3.09 -6.68
N ILE A 144 -9.07 -3.92 -6.08
CA ILE A 144 -8.68 -4.91 -5.07
C ILE A 144 -7.68 -5.91 -5.66
N ASP A 145 -7.98 -6.47 -6.83
CA ASP A 145 -7.12 -7.44 -7.51
C ASP A 145 -5.75 -6.86 -7.90
N ASN A 146 -5.75 -5.61 -8.40
CA ASN A 146 -4.52 -4.89 -8.74
C ASN A 146 -3.66 -4.64 -7.51
N GLU A 147 -4.26 -4.24 -6.38
CA GLU A 147 -3.53 -4.04 -5.13
C GLU A 147 -2.98 -5.37 -4.57
N HIS A 148 -3.76 -6.45 -4.62
CA HIS A 148 -3.27 -7.77 -4.25
C HIS A 148 -2.13 -8.24 -5.13
N ARG A 149 -2.21 -8.00 -6.45
CA ARG A 149 -1.14 -8.32 -7.40
C ARG A 149 0.12 -7.53 -7.07
N ARG A 150 0.01 -6.22 -6.86
CA ARG A 150 1.12 -5.34 -6.48
C ARG A 150 1.80 -5.81 -5.19
N ARG A 151 1.02 -6.13 -4.15
CA ARG A 151 1.56 -6.64 -2.87
C ARG A 151 2.31 -7.95 -3.04
N ARG A 152 1.78 -8.89 -3.85
CA ARG A 152 2.47 -10.15 -4.14
C ARG A 152 3.79 -9.92 -4.88
N GLN A 153 3.80 -9.06 -5.89
CA GLN A 153 5.01 -8.72 -6.65
C GLN A 153 6.07 -8.06 -5.76
N MET A 154 5.69 -7.06 -4.95
CA MET A 154 6.60 -6.40 -4.01
C MET A 154 7.21 -7.39 -3.00
N LYS A 155 6.39 -8.30 -2.46
CA LYS A 155 6.86 -9.32 -1.53
C LYS A 155 7.83 -10.30 -2.19
N ALA A 156 7.57 -10.70 -3.44
CA ALA A 156 8.46 -11.58 -4.20
C ALA A 156 9.81 -10.91 -4.47
N GLN A 157 9.80 -9.64 -4.89
CA GLN A 157 11.01 -8.86 -5.13
C GLN A 157 11.87 -8.72 -3.87
N LEU A 158 11.28 -8.37 -2.72
CA LEU A 158 12.02 -8.25 -1.46
C LEU A 158 12.65 -9.59 -1.02
N GLN A 159 11.95 -10.70 -1.27
CA GLN A 159 12.50 -12.03 -0.97
C GLN A 159 13.66 -12.40 -1.88
N GLU A 160 13.61 -12.01 -3.15
CA GLU A 160 14.67 -12.23 -4.13
C GLU A 160 15.90 -11.38 -3.82
N GLU A 161 15.72 -10.09 -3.55
CA GLU A 161 16.77 -9.17 -3.11
C GLU A 161 17.43 -9.68 -1.81
N GLY A 162 16.64 -10.14 -0.84
CA GLY A 162 17.16 -10.73 0.39
C GLY A 162 17.85 -12.10 0.20
N ARG A 163 17.58 -12.83 -0.89
CA ARG A 163 18.34 -14.04 -1.26
C ARG A 163 19.66 -13.66 -1.94
N GLU A 164 19.64 -12.66 -2.80
CA GLU A 164 20.83 -12.15 -3.48
C GLU A 164 21.82 -11.54 -2.50
N GLN A 165 21.35 -10.69 -1.58
CA GLN A 165 22.19 -10.11 -0.53
C GLN A 165 22.88 -11.19 0.31
N ARG A 166 22.15 -12.24 0.73
CA ARG A 166 22.74 -13.37 1.47
C ARG A 166 23.77 -14.14 0.67
N ARG A 167 23.61 -14.27 -0.65
CA ARG A 167 24.61 -14.90 -1.52
C ARG A 167 25.86 -14.04 -1.60
N THR A 168 25.71 -12.75 -1.84
CA THR A 168 26.81 -11.78 -1.90
C THR A 168 27.58 -11.74 -0.59
N ASP A 169 26.88 -11.66 0.55
CA ASP A 169 27.51 -11.66 1.87
C ASP A 169 28.27 -12.97 2.14
N ALA A 170 27.68 -14.12 1.78
CA ALA A 170 28.35 -15.42 1.92
C ALA A 170 29.60 -15.53 1.05
N GLU A 171 29.57 -15.01 -0.19
CA GLU A 171 30.75 -14.96 -1.06
C GLU A 171 31.85 -14.06 -0.49
N VAL A 172 31.48 -12.89 0.04
CA VAL A 172 32.42 -11.97 0.67
C VAL A 172 33.06 -12.61 1.91
N GLU A 173 32.26 -13.24 2.76
CA GLU A 173 32.77 -13.94 3.95
C GLU A 173 33.65 -15.14 3.58
N GLU A 174 33.29 -15.91 2.54
CA GLU A 174 34.15 -16.99 2.06
C GLU A 174 35.48 -16.47 1.52
N ARG A 175 35.48 -15.37 0.75
CA ARG A 175 36.70 -14.71 0.26
C ARG A 175 37.56 -14.20 1.41
N LYS A 176 36.97 -13.59 2.43
CA LYS A 176 37.67 -13.17 3.65
C LYS A 176 38.28 -14.37 4.37
N ARG A 177 37.51 -15.45 4.55
CA ARG A 177 37.97 -16.69 5.20
C ARG A 177 39.13 -17.32 4.43
N LYS A 178 39.07 -17.38 3.10
CA LYS A 178 40.16 -17.89 2.24
C LYS A 178 41.41 -17.04 2.36
N ARG A 179 41.28 -15.71 2.29
CA ARG A 179 42.41 -14.78 2.51
C ARG A 179 43.03 -14.95 3.89
N GLN A 180 42.21 -15.05 4.94
CA GLN A 180 42.71 -15.22 6.30
C GLN A 180 43.46 -16.55 6.44
N HIS A 181 42.88 -17.65 5.93
CA HIS A 181 43.53 -18.95 5.94
C HIS A 181 44.87 -18.94 5.17
N GLU A 182 44.95 -18.28 4.02
CA GLU A 182 46.19 -18.14 3.25
C GLU A 182 47.25 -17.34 4.02
N GLN A 183 46.85 -16.24 4.68
CA GLN A 183 47.74 -15.46 5.53
C GLN A 183 48.26 -16.29 6.71
N ASP A 184 47.39 -17.01 7.42
CA ASP A 184 47.76 -17.88 8.54
C ASP A 184 48.66 -19.05 8.08
N TRP A 185 48.39 -19.59 6.89
CA TRP A 185 49.21 -20.62 6.26
C TRP A 185 50.61 -20.13 5.93
N GLU A 186 50.77 -18.93 5.35
CA GLU A 186 52.08 -18.34 5.06
C GLU A 186 52.81 -17.94 6.35
N ALA A 187 52.11 -17.40 7.36
CA ALA A 187 52.72 -17.04 8.64
C ALA A 187 53.35 -18.25 9.35
N THR A 188 52.72 -19.43 9.25
CA THR A 188 53.23 -20.68 9.84
C THR A 188 54.23 -21.42 8.93
N ARG A 189 54.60 -20.85 7.78
CA ARG A 189 55.47 -21.49 6.78
C ARG A 189 56.85 -21.84 7.32
N ASP A 190 57.53 -20.91 7.97
CA ASP A 190 58.89 -21.15 8.49
C ASP A 190 58.90 -22.19 9.60
N GLU A 191 57.88 -22.17 10.45
CA GLU A 191 57.63 -23.18 11.48
C GLU A 191 57.43 -24.57 10.85
N ARG A 192 56.59 -24.68 9.82
CA ARG A 192 56.40 -25.94 9.08
C ARG A 192 57.69 -26.40 8.39
N ILE A 193 58.44 -25.51 7.75
CA ILE A 193 59.72 -25.84 7.09
C ILE A 193 60.73 -26.34 8.12
N SER A 194 60.84 -25.68 9.28
CA SER A 194 61.75 -26.09 10.35
C SER A 194 61.38 -27.46 10.92
N SER A 195 60.09 -27.71 11.16
CA SER A 195 59.55 -29.01 11.60
C SER A 195 59.82 -30.11 10.56
N TRP A 196 59.60 -29.83 9.27
CA TRP A 196 59.89 -30.77 8.19
C TRP A 196 61.39 -31.09 8.08
N ARG A 197 62.27 -30.09 8.17
CA ARG A 197 63.73 -30.29 8.20
C ARG A 197 64.17 -31.14 9.39
N GLN A 198 63.54 -30.97 10.56
CA GLN A 198 63.80 -31.80 11.74
C GLN A 198 63.31 -33.24 11.54
N PHE A 199 62.11 -33.43 10.97
CA PHE A 199 61.59 -34.76 10.64
C PHE A 199 62.49 -35.50 9.63
N GLN A 200 62.95 -34.81 8.57
CA GLN A 200 63.88 -35.38 7.60
C GLN A 200 65.21 -35.76 8.23
N LYS A 201 65.78 -34.91 9.10
CA LYS A 201 66.99 -35.25 9.88
C LYS A 201 66.75 -36.45 10.82
N GLY A 202 65.56 -36.59 11.40
CA GLY A 202 65.17 -37.76 12.19
C GLY A 202 64.92 -39.03 11.37
N SER A 203 64.60 -38.90 10.07
CA SER A 203 64.44 -40.03 9.14
C SER A 203 65.76 -40.55 8.57
N GLY A 204 66.83 -39.74 8.63
CA GLY A 204 68.18 -40.12 8.19
C GLY A 204 69.11 -40.62 9.30
N GLY A 205 68.66 -40.62 10.56
CA GLY A 205 69.49 -40.94 11.73
C GLY A 205 68.78 -41.81 12.76
N GLU A 206 69.27 -43.05 12.88
CA GLU A 206 69.11 -43.97 14.02
C GLU A 206 67.73 -44.65 14.24
N LYS A 207 67.65 -45.93 13.84
CA LYS A 207 66.76 -46.93 14.44
C LYS A 207 67.07 -47.04 15.94
N LYS A 208 66.42 -46.26 16.81
CA LYS A 208 66.38 -46.56 18.24
C LYS A 208 65.63 -47.89 18.43
N LYS A 209 66.38 -48.95 18.73
CA LYS A 209 65.86 -50.27 19.17
C LYS A 209 64.76 -50.06 20.23
N LYS A 210 63.53 -50.48 19.93
CA LYS A 210 62.49 -50.69 20.95
C LYS A 210 63.06 -51.65 22.01
N LYS A 211 63.33 -51.14 23.21
CA LYS A 211 63.69 -51.97 24.37
C LYS A 211 62.45 -52.81 24.70
N LYS A 212 62.53 -54.13 24.50
CA LYS A 212 61.47 -55.06 24.93
C LYS A 212 61.26 -54.88 26.44
N LEU A 213 60.06 -54.47 26.85
CA LEU A 213 59.60 -54.62 28.23
C LEU A 213 59.53 -56.13 28.53
N LYS A 214 60.23 -56.58 29.59
CA LYS A 214 60.11 -57.94 30.10
C LYS A 214 58.75 -58.08 30.80
N PRO A 215 58.03 -59.20 30.63
CA PRO A 215 56.83 -59.46 31.41
C PRO A 215 57.23 -59.80 32.85
N ILE A 216 56.62 -59.14 33.83
CA ILE A 216 56.68 -59.52 35.24
C ILE A 216 55.70 -60.67 35.43
N GLY A 217 56.24 -61.82 35.83
CA GLY A 217 55.51 -62.85 36.55
C GLY A 217 55.61 -62.63 38.05
#